data_AF-A0A959MWN1-F1
#
_entry.id   AF-A0A959MWN1-F1
#
_cell.length_a   1.000
_cell.length_b   1.000
_cell.length_c   1.000
_cell.angle_alpha   90.00
_cell.angle_beta   90.00
_cell.angle_gamma   90.00
#
_symmetry.space_group_name_H-M   'P 1'
#
loop_
_entity.id
_entity.type
_entity.pdbx_description
1 polymer ?
#
loop_
_entity_poly.entity_id
_entity_poly.type
_entity_poly.pdbx_seq_one_letter_code
_entity_poly.pdbx_strand_id
1 'polypeptide(L)'
;MRKIQSLALLLIMALFLSSCGDKKDTSETKTPDKEMSNDNTTGSSDTKKESTDENKTASFDTTNLAGVKSTLTTLLKKDLASMTENDRKFVYSEISLGDDGNKQTLVMFQGPYFCGSGGCTIYLLDSDYKTISEFSVSDEPIKIAETTSNGWKDLLISSGGKLHVMKYNGKKYPGNPSVEAEYTGDGKQDTDVKFSPQYSF
;
A
#
# COMPACT_ATOMS: atom_id res chain seq x y z
N MET A 1 -46.68 19.26 13.80
CA MET A 1 -46.95 18.41 14.99
C MET A 1 -48.00 17.35 14.64
N ARG A 2 -47.61 16.07 14.55
CA ARG A 2 -48.54 14.92 14.72
C ARG A 2 -47.74 13.82 15.43
N LYS A 3 -48.16 13.45 16.64
CA LYS A 3 -47.59 12.34 17.40
C LYS A 3 -48.35 11.07 17.00
N ILE A 4 -47.63 9.97 16.77
CA ILE A 4 -48.21 8.63 16.74
C ILE A 4 -47.50 7.83 17.82
N GLN A 5 -48.27 7.31 18.77
CA GLN A 5 -47.78 6.47 19.87
C GLN A 5 -48.14 5.00 19.61
N SER A 6 -47.56 4.14 20.45
CA SER A 6 -47.80 2.69 20.62
C SER A 6 -46.80 1.83 19.82
N LEU A 7 -45.83 1.15 20.42
CA LEU A 7 -45.86 0.21 21.58
C LEU A 7 -46.42 -1.17 21.18
N ALA A 8 -45.52 -2.09 20.82
CA ALA A 8 -45.67 -3.53 21.07
C ALA A 8 -44.29 -4.18 21.11
N LEU A 9 -44.11 -5.08 22.09
CA LEU A 9 -42.90 -5.84 22.37
C LEU A 9 -42.97 -7.23 21.69
N LEU A 10 -41.85 -7.89 21.39
CA LEU A 10 -41.66 -9.34 21.67
C LEU A 10 -40.24 -9.84 21.36
N LEU A 11 -39.72 -10.72 22.22
CA LEU A 11 -38.43 -11.40 22.11
C LEU A 11 -38.56 -12.76 21.41
N ILE A 12 -37.56 -13.14 20.61
CA ILE A 12 -37.10 -14.52 20.37
C ILE A 12 -35.57 -14.40 20.16
N MET A 13 -34.67 -14.70 21.11
CA MET A 13 -34.35 -15.93 21.85
C MET A 13 -33.53 -16.97 21.04
N ALA A 14 -32.25 -17.05 21.42
CA ALA A 14 -31.36 -18.23 21.45
C ALA A 14 -30.96 -18.99 20.16
N LEU A 15 -29.65 -18.89 19.88
CA LEU A 15 -28.68 -20.01 19.77
C LEU A 15 -29.01 -21.23 18.89
N PHE A 16 -28.19 -21.41 17.85
CA PHE A 16 -27.63 -22.72 17.53
C PHE A 16 -26.11 -22.64 17.41
N LEU A 17 -25.43 -23.59 18.07
CA LEU A 17 -23.98 -23.82 18.02
C LEU A 17 -23.68 -25.03 17.10
N SER A 18 -22.39 -25.24 16.81
CA SER A 18 -21.79 -26.37 16.05
C SER A 18 -21.69 -26.14 14.53
N SER A 19 -20.64 -26.58 13.83
CA SER A 19 -19.61 -27.56 14.22
C SER A 19 -18.21 -27.18 13.73
N CYS A 20 -17.18 -27.55 14.51
CA CYS A 20 -15.81 -27.67 14.01
C CYS A 20 -15.63 -28.95 13.17
N GLY A 21 -14.59 -28.96 12.34
CA GLY A 21 -14.03 -30.10 11.59
C GLY A 21 -12.60 -29.74 11.21
N ASP A 22 -11.65 -30.68 11.30
CA ASP A 22 -10.29 -30.37 11.75
C ASP A 22 -9.23 -31.30 11.11
N LYS A 23 -7.94 -30.89 11.14
CA LYS A 23 -6.69 -31.71 10.94
C LYS A 23 -6.36 -32.18 9.50
N LYS A 24 -5.17 -31.81 8.94
CA LYS A 24 -3.84 -32.52 8.95
C LYS A 24 -3.57 -33.29 7.63
N ASP A 25 -2.38 -33.68 7.19
CA ASP A 25 -0.97 -33.71 7.67
C ASP A 25 -0.04 -33.48 6.41
N THR A 26 1.11 -32.79 6.44
CA THR A 26 2.50 -33.18 6.87
C THR A 26 3.32 -34.01 5.84
N SER A 27 4.65 -33.77 5.79
CA SER A 27 5.75 -34.53 5.12
C SER A 27 6.01 -34.35 3.60
N GLU A 28 7.24 -34.44 3.06
CA GLU A 28 8.61 -34.27 3.62
C GLU A 28 9.65 -34.15 2.46
N THR A 29 10.69 -33.31 2.64
CA THR A 29 12.15 -33.52 2.40
C THR A 29 12.68 -34.35 1.19
N LYS A 30 13.65 -33.79 0.42
CA LYS A 30 15.07 -34.26 0.24
C LYS A 30 15.79 -33.74 -1.03
N THR A 31 16.87 -32.99 -0.83
CA THR A 31 18.13 -33.00 -1.61
C THR A 31 18.96 -34.26 -1.25
N PRO A 32 20.06 -34.69 -1.94
CA PRO A 32 21.20 -33.87 -2.40
C PRO A 32 21.92 -34.32 -3.72
N ASP A 33 23.19 -33.87 -3.90
CA ASP A 33 24.27 -34.37 -4.78
C ASP A 33 24.34 -33.92 -6.27
N LYS A 34 25.52 -33.67 -6.93
CA LYS A 34 26.93 -33.52 -6.47
C LYS A 34 27.84 -32.80 -7.52
N GLU A 35 28.94 -32.17 -7.06
CA GLU A 35 30.23 -31.77 -7.71
C GLU A 35 30.38 -31.39 -9.21
N MET A 36 30.81 -30.13 -9.43
CA MET A 36 32.12 -29.70 -9.97
C MET A 36 32.87 -30.50 -11.07
N SER A 37 33.24 -29.81 -12.15
CA SER A 37 34.46 -30.08 -12.94
C SER A 37 35.10 -28.78 -13.45
N ASN A 38 36.43 -28.80 -13.58
CA ASN A 38 37.27 -27.69 -14.07
C ASN A 38 37.32 -27.65 -15.61
N ASP A 39 37.82 -26.58 -16.23
CA ASP A 39 39.20 -26.54 -16.78
C ASP A 39 39.61 -25.23 -17.53
N ASN A 40 40.91 -24.92 -17.46
CA ASN A 40 41.82 -24.14 -18.34
C ASN A 40 41.54 -22.74 -18.94
N THR A 41 42.27 -21.74 -18.40
CA THR A 41 43.53 -21.16 -18.96
C THR A 41 43.54 -20.31 -20.27
N THR A 42 43.92 -19.04 -20.07
CA THR A 42 44.72 -18.13 -20.94
C THR A 42 44.15 -17.60 -22.27
N GLY A 43 43.72 -16.33 -22.22
CA GLY A 43 44.45 -15.22 -22.84
C GLY A 43 44.26 -14.93 -24.33
N SER A 44 43.64 -13.78 -24.63
CA SER A 44 44.25 -12.77 -25.51
C SER A 44 43.62 -11.40 -25.27
N SER A 45 44.46 -10.37 -25.15
CA SER A 45 44.00 -8.98 -25.27
C SER A 45 43.90 -8.63 -26.76
N ASP A 46 42.76 -8.14 -27.23
CA ASP A 46 42.74 -7.28 -28.41
C ASP A 46 41.47 -6.41 -28.49
N THR A 47 41.48 -5.43 -29.39
CA THR A 47 40.91 -4.10 -29.12
C THR A 47 39.56 -3.79 -29.80
N LYS A 48 38.66 -3.12 -29.04
CA LYS A 48 37.58 -2.18 -29.49
C LYS A 48 36.30 -2.74 -30.16
N LYS A 49 35.19 -2.72 -29.41
CA LYS A 49 33.97 -1.96 -29.81
C LYS A 49 32.94 -1.74 -28.68
N GLU A 50 32.66 -0.47 -28.42
CA GLU A 50 31.35 0.16 -28.13
C GLU A 50 30.10 -0.73 -27.90
N SER A 51 29.59 -0.73 -26.66
CA SER A 51 28.17 -0.85 -26.25
C SER A 51 28.10 -0.43 -24.76
N THR A 52 27.41 0.64 -24.37
CA THR A 52 25.99 0.69 -23.95
C THR A 52 25.56 -0.43 -23.01
N ASP A 53 25.85 -0.27 -21.71
CA ASP A 53 25.09 -0.91 -20.63
C ASP A 53 24.15 0.13 -20.00
N GLU A 54 22.89 0.14 -20.44
CA GLU A 54 21.81 0.86 -19.77
C GLU A 54 21.41 0.12 -18.49
N ASN A 55 22.14 0.33 -17.38
CA ASN A 55 21.54 0.10 -16.06
C ASN A 55 20.57 1.25 -15.74
N LYS A 56 19.43 1.26 -16.43
CA LYS A 56 18.31 2.16 -16.17
C LYS A 56 17.57 1.70 -14.90
N THR A 57 18.25 1.80 -13.77
CA THR A 57 17.58 1.97 -12.49
C THR A 57 16.67 3.17 -12.63
N ALA A 58 15.35 2.97 -12.53
CA ALA A 58 14.39 4.05 -12.67
C ALA A 58 14.71 5.14 -11.64
N SER A 59 15.09 6.33 -12.11
CA SER A 59 15.48 7.44 -11.26
C SER A 59 14.26 7.96 -10.50
N PHE A 60 14.03 7.41 -9.31
CA PHE A 60 13.02 7.92 -8.40
C PHE A 60 13.42 9.35 -8.03
N ASP A 61 12.50 10.30 -8.19
CA ASP A 61 12.83 11.71 -7.96
C ASP A 61 13.06 11.96 -6.47
N THR A 62 14.34 12.11 -6.11
CA THR A 62 14.80 12.34 -4.75
C THR A 62 14.43 13.73 -4.22
N THR A 63 14.01 14.65 -5.08
CA THR A 63 13.67 16.04 -4.72
C THR A 63 12.56 16.09 -3.67
N ASN A 64 11.60 15.17 -3.75
CA ASN A 64 10.44 15.13 -2.85
C ASN A 64 10.70 14.42 -1.51
N LEU A 65 11.76 13.62 -1.40
CA LEU A 65 12.07 12.86 -0.18
C LEU A 65 12.27 13.78 1.04
N ALA A 66 12.88 14.94 0.87
CA ALA A 66 13.09 15.90 1.96
C ALA A 66 11.77 16.48 2.48
N GLY A 67 10.82 16.78 1.58
CA GLY A 67 9.48 17.23 1.91
C GLY A 67 8.71 16.18 2.70
N VAL A 68 8.70 14.93 2.21
CA VAL A 68 8.06 13.80 2.91
C VAL A 68 8.64 13.62 4.31
N LYS A 69 9.98 13.54 4.47
CA LYS A 69 10.60 13.36 5.80
C LYS A 69 10.27 14.50 6.77
N SER A 70 10.37 15.75 6.31
CA SER A 70 10.03 16.93 7.13
C SER A 70 8.58 16.89 7.62
N THR A 71 7.67 16.51 6.73
CA THR A 71 6.24 16.36 7.03
C THR A 71 5.98 15.24 8.02
N LEU A 72 6.54 14.04 7.82
CA LEU A 72 6.35 12.91 8.74
C LEU A 72 6.89 13.22 10.15
N THR A 73 8.09 13.80 10.25
CA THR A 73 8.68 14.24 11.53
C THR A 73 7.86 15.32 12.23
N THR A 74 7.16 16.17 11.47
CA THR A 74 6.26 17.20 12.02
C THR A 74 4.92 16.62 12.46
N LEU A 75 4.31 15.79 11.61
CA LEU A 75 3.01 15.15 11.82
C LEU A 75 3.03 14.23 13.05
N LEU A 76 4.06 13.39 13.13
CA LEU A 76 4.23 12.33 14.14
C LEU A 76 5.06 12.78 15.35
N LYS A 77 5.32 14.09 15.49
CA LYS A 77 6.23 14.67 16.49
C LYS A 77 6.01 14.19 17.94
N LYS A 78 4.76 13.87 18.31
CA LYS A 78 4.42 13.39 19.67
C LYS A 78 4.83 11.93 19.88
N ASP A 79 4.83 11.15 18.81
CA ASP A 79 5.01 9.70 18.84
C ASP A 79 6.46 9.29 18.60
N LEU A 80 7.30 10.17 18.03
CA LEU A 80 8.73 9.96 17.78
C LEU A 80 9.51 9.42 19.00
N ALA A 81 9.15 9.85 20.22
CA ALA A 81 9.80 9.39 21.46
C ALA A 81 9.52 7.92 21.80
N SER A 82 8.49 7.32 21.19
CA SER A 82 8.08 5.93 21.33
C SER A 82 8.46 5.06 20.12
N MET A 83 9.07 5.65 19.09
CA MET A 83 9.42 4.97 17.83
C MET A 83 10.90 4.59 17.75
N THR A 84 11.16 3.33 17.41
CA THR A 84 12.49 2.89 16.96
C THR A 84 12.77 3.37 15.52
N GLU A 85 13.99 3.20 15.03
CA GLU A 85 14.30 3.42 13.60
C GLU A 85 13.52 2.46 12.69
N ASN A 86 13.23 1.24 13.15
CA ASN A 86 12.46 0.27 12.38
C ASN A 86 10.99 0.69 12.21
N ASP A 87 10.45 1.46 13.15
CA ASP A 87 9.08 1.97 13.12
C ASP A 87 8.88 3.12 12.12
N ARG A 88 9.95 3.86 11.82
CA ARG A 88 9.92 5.04 10.95
C ARG A 88 10.18 4.72 9.47
N LYS A 89 10.15 3.44 9.09
CA LYS A 89 10.32 2.98 7.70
C LYS A 89 9.10 3.29 6.85
N PHE A 90 9.32 3.79 5.64
CA PHE A 90 8.28 4.10 4.66
C PHE A 90 8.78 3.99 3.22
N VAL A 91 7.83 3.87 2.29
CA VAL A 91 7.99 4.13 0.87
C VAL A 91 7.02 5.24 0.43
N TYR A 92 7.30 5.93 -0.67
CA TYR A 92 6.41 6.95 -1.21
C TYR A 92 6.24 6.84 -2.73
N SER A 93 5.18 7.44 -3.26
CA SER A 93 4.94 7.56 -4.69
C SER A 93 4.20 8.87 -4.98
N GLU A 94 4.62 9.58 -6.03
CA GLU A 94 3.84 10.70 -6.55
C GLU A 94 2.79 10.18 -7.54
N ILE A 95 1.55 10.63 -7.37
CA ILE A 95 0.42 10.26 -8.22
C ILE A 95 -0.35 11.51 -8.65
N SER A 96 -1.02 11.44 -9.80
CA SER A 96 -1.96 12.48 -10.26
C SER A 96 -3.38 11.96 -10.09
N LEU A 97 -4.13 12.55 -9.16
CA LEU A 97 -5.54 12.19 -8.93
C LEU A 97 -6.51 13.15 -9.62
N GLY A 98 -6.16 14.42 -9.76
CA GLY A 98 -6.95 15.42 -10.48
C GLY A 98 -6.34 15.83 -11.82
N ASP A 99 -7.15 16.52 -12.64
CA ASP A 99 -6.75 17.06 -13.95
C ASP A 99 -6.06 18.45 -13.85
N ASP A 100 -5.79 18.95 -12.64
CA ASP A 100 -5.22 20.28 -12.39
C ASP A 100 -3.68 20.34 -12.50
N GLY A 101 -3.03 19.19 -12.72
CA GLY A 101 -1.58 19.04 -12.81
C GLY A 101 -0.85 19.00 -11.46
N ASN A 102 -1.56 19.20 -10.34
CA ASN A 102 -0.98 19.06 -9.01
C ASN A 102 -0.86 17.57 -8.68
N LYS A 103 0.35 17.11 -8.35
CA LYS A 103 0.56 15.76 -7.85
C LYS A 103 0.25 15.67 -6.36
N GLN A 104 -0.19 14.50 -5.94
CA GLN A 104 -0.34 14.10 -4.53
C GLN A 104 0.73 13.06 -4.21
N THR A 105 1.18 13.01 -2.96
CA THR A 105 2.14 11.99 -2.51
C THR A 105 1.43 10.94 -1.66
N LEU A 106 1.45 9.69 -2.10
CA LEU A 106 1.17 8.53 -1.24
C LEU A 106 2.42 8.20 -0.44
N VAL A 107 2.26 7.99 0.87
CA VAL A 107 3.31 7.55 1.79
C VAL A 107 2.81 6.33 2.55
N MET A 108 3.37 5.16 2.27
CA MET A 108 3.02 3.91 2.94
C MET A 108 4.11 3.54 3.94
N PHE A 109 3.72 3.35 5.21
CA PHE A 109 4.66 2.89 6.22
C PHE A 109 4.96 1.40 6.07
N GLN A 110 6.11 0.99 6.60
CA GLN A 110 6.59 -0.40 6.59
C GLN A 110 7.09 -0.86 7.98
N GLY A 111 7.04 0.03 8.98
CA GLY A 111 7.42 -0.24 10.37
C GLY A 111 6.27 -0.78 11.24
N PRO A 112 6.55 -1.61 12.26
CA PRO A 112 5.50 -2.29 13.03
C PRO A 112 4.66 -1.36 13.92
N TYR A 113 5.11 -0.13 14.21
CA TYR A 113 4.25 0.92 14.79
C TYR A 113 3.03 1.26 13.91
N PHE A 114 3.17 1.16 12.58
CA PHE A 114 2.14 1.51 11.59
C PHE A 114 1.59 0.31 10.81
N CYS A 115 2.12 -0.90 11.03
CA CYS A 115 1.77 -2.10 10.28
C CYS A 115 1.42 -3.24 11.23
N GLY A 116 0.25 -3.85 11.02
CA GLY A 116 -0.23 -5.02 11.76
C GLY A 116 -0.72 -6.12 10.83
N SER A 117 -1.40 -7.11 11.39
CA SER A 117 -1.94 -8.26 10.62
C SER A 117 -3.06 -7.91 9.64
N GLY A 118 -3.61 -6.70 9.71
CA GLY A 118 -4.57 -6.16 8.74
C GLY A 118 -3.94 -5.24 7.69
N GLY A 119 -2.61 -5.15 7.64
CA GLY A 119 -1.89 -4.22 6.77
C GLY A 119 -1.39 -2.97 7.49
N CYS A 120 -0.99 -1.98 6.69
CA CYS A 120 -0.28 -0.78 7.11
C CYS A 120 -1.15 0.49 7.07
N THR A 121 -0.67 1.54 7.74
CA THR A 121 -1.16 2.92 7.55
C THR A 121 -0.53 3.55 6.30
N ILE A 122 -1.32 4.34 5.59
CA ILE A 122 -0.90 5.10 4.40
C ILE A 122 -1.43 6.53 4.51
N TYR A 123 -0.57 7.53 4.26
CA TYR A 123 -0.98 8.92 4.10
C TYR A 123 -1.08 9.30 2.62
N LEU A 124 -2.11 10.08 2.28
CA LEU A 124 -2.18 10.86 1.05
C LEU A 124 -1.98 12.33 1.37
N LEU A 125 -0.96 12.93 0.78
CA LEU A 125 -0.56 14.32 0.99
C LEU A 125 -0.80 15.17 -0.27
N ASP A 126 -1.18 16.44 -0.10
CA ASP A 126 -1.26 17.41 -1.20
C ASP A 126 0.13 17.84 -1.71
N SER A 127 0.17 18.72 -2.70
CA SER A 127 1.41 19.26 -3.28
C SER A 127 2.25 20.10 -2.29
N ASP A 128 1.64 20.59 -1.21
CA ASP A 128 2.31 21.28 -0.10
C ASP A 128 2.61 20.33 1.07
N TYR A 129 2.47 19.01 0.86
CA TYR A 129 2.58 17.94 1.84
C TYR A 129 1.56 17.96 2.99
N LYS A 130 0.42 18.64 2.86
CA LYS A 130 -0.66 18.60 3.87
C LYS A 130 -1.48 17.32 3.71
N THR A 131 -1.86 16.68 4.81
CA THR A 131 -2.67 15.45 4.78
C THR A 131 -4.06 15.68 4.19
N ILE A 132 -4.36 15.02 3.06
CA ILE A 132 -5.70 14.91 2.47
C ILE A 132 -6.46 13.74 3.09
N SER A 133 -5.79 12.60 3.26
CA SER A 133 -6.40 11.36 3.76
C SER A 133 -5.37 10.50 4.49
N GLU A 134 -5.88 9.70 5.43
CA GLU A 134 -5.15 8.64 6.11
C GLU A 134 -5.96 7.36 5.87
N PHE A 135 -5.28 6.31 5.41
CA PHE A 135 -5.85 4.98 5.22
C PHE A 135 -5.23 4.05 6.28
N SER A 136 -6.09 3.36 7.01
CA SER A 136 -5.73 2.26 7.90
C SER A 136 -5.93 0.93 7.17
N VAL A 137 -5.38 -0.17 7.70
CA VAL A 137 -5.69 -1.54 7.23
C VAL A 137 -5.46 -1.69 5.71
N SER A 138 -4.33 -1.19 5.22
CA SER A 138 -4.05 -1.04 3.78
C SER A 138 -2.77 -1.76 3.36
N ASP A 139 -2.84 -2.50 2.27
CA ASP A 139 -1.77 -3.32 1.70
C ASP A 139 -1.46 -2.91 0.25
N GLU A 140 -0.37 -3.46 -0.29
CA GLU A 140 -0.16 -3.51 -1.73
C GLU A 140 -1.00 -4.64 -2.39
N PRO A 141 -1.36 -4.53 -3.68
CA PRO A 141 -1.12 -3.39 -4.57
C PRO A 141 -2.08 -2.22 -4.31
N ILE A 142 -1.63 -1.02 -4.66
CA ILE A 142 -2.48 0.17 -4.81
C ILE A 142 -2.54 0.52 -6.30
N LYS A 143 -3.72 0.88 -6.79
CA LYS A 143 -3.94 1.31 -8.16
C LYS A 143 -4.73 2.62 -8.21
N ILE A 144 -4.47 3.42 -9.23
CA ILE A 144 -5.34 4.51 -9.65
C ILE A 144 -6.38 3.89 -10.60
N ALA A 145 -7.65 3.96 -10.21
CA ALA A 145 -8.74 3.42 -11.02
C ALA A 145 -9.01 4.31 -12.23
N GLU A 146 -9.61 3.76 -13.28
CA GLU A 146 -10.08 4.61 -14.37
C GLU A 146 -11.25 5.53 -14.00
N THR A 147 -12.05 5.15 -13.01
CA THR A 147 -13.21 5.94 -12.55
C THR A 147 -12.80 7.19 -11.78
N THR A 148 -13.65 8.21 -11.83
CA THR A 148 -13.44 9.50 -11.16
C THR A 148 -14.66 9.83 -10.30
N SER A 149 -14.44 10.20 -9.04
CA SER A 149 -15.47 10.72 -8.13
C SER A 149 -15.14 12.15 -7.73
N ASN A 150 -16.10 13.07 -7.87
CA ASN A 150 -15.96 14.48 -7.47
C ASN A 150 -14.68 15.17 -8.01
N GLY A 151 -14.32 14.84 -9.26
CA GLY A 151 -13.18 15.43 -9.98
C GLY A 151 -11.83 14.77 -9.73
N TRP A 152 -11.72 13.79 -8.83
CA TRP A 152 -10.48 13.02 -8.60
C TRP A 152 -10.68 11.53 -8.93
N LYS A 153 -9.65 10.90 -9.49
CA LYS A 153 -9.60 9.46 -9.78
C LYS A 153 -9.82 8.65 -8.51
N ASP A 154 -10.63 7.60 -8.57
CA ASP A 154 -10.82 6.68 -7.45
C ASP A 154 -9.52 5.89 -7.21
N LEU A 155 -9.25 5.51 -5.96
CA LEU A 155 -8.13 4.63 -5.63
C LEU A 155 -8.64 3.19 -5.40
N LEU A 156 -7.91 2.20 -5.88
CA LEU A 156 -8.09 0.81 -5.50
C LEU A 156 -7.00 0.45 -4.51
N ILE A 157 -7.35 0.17 -3.25
CA ILE A 157 -6.40 -0.18 -2.20
C ILE A 157 -6.64 -1.62 -1.78
N SER A 158 -5.57 -2.41 -1.66
CA SER A 158 -5.64 -3.78 -1.16
C SER A 158 -5.88 -3.78 0.35
N SER A 159 -6.70 -4.70 0.83
CA SER A 159 -6.92 -4.95 2.25
C SER A 159 -7.40 -6.40 2.42
N GLY A 160 -6.74 -7.16 3.30
CA GLY A 160 -7.11 -8.56 3.53
C GLY A 160 -7.06 -9.45 2.27
N GLY A 161 -6.21 -9.08 1.29
CA GLY A 161 -6.07 -9.80 0.01
C GLY A 161 -7.11 -9.45 -1.06
N LYS A 162 -7.92 -8.40 -0.86
CA LYS A 162 -8.91 -7.91 -1.84
C LYS A 162 -8.68 -6.43 -2.15
N LEU A 163 -8.98 -6.01 -3.39
CA LEU A 163 -9.03 -4.59 -3.74
C LEU A 163 -10.36 -3.98 -3.33
N HIS A 164 -10.34 -2.79 -2.74
CA HIS A 164 -11.53 -2.02 -2.36
C HIS A 164 -11.51 -0.64 -3.02
N VAL A 165 -12.69 -0.14 -3.41
CA VAL A 165 -12.85 1.11 -4.17
C VAL A 165 -12.98 2.31 -3.22
N MET A 166 -11.93 3.11 -3.15
CA MET A 166 -11.87 4.33 -2.35
C MET A 166 -12.31 5.52 -3.20
N LYS A 167 -13.53 6.01 -2.98
CA LYS A 167 -14.10 7.13 -3.76
C LYS A 167 -13.83 8.47 -3.11
N TYR A 168 -13.32 9.43 -3.89
CA TYR A 168 -13.11 10.79 -3.39
C TYR A 168 -14.45 11.51 -3.20
N ASN A 169 -14.66 12.11 -2.03
CA ASN A 169 -15.93 12.77 -1.67
C ASN A 169 -15.96 14.29 -1.91
N GLY A 170 -14.97 14.83 -2.64
CA GLY A 170 -14.77 16.27 -2.83
C GLY A 170 -13.90 16.94 -1.76
N LYS A 171 -13.52 16.22 -0.68
CA LYS A 171 -12.59 16.70 0.35
C LYS A 171 -11.54 15.66 0.77
N LYS A 172 -11.91 14.38 0.82
CA LYS A 172 -11.03 13.26 1.19
C LYS A 172 -11.55 11.93 0.66
N TYR A 173 -10.72 10.90 0.75
CA TYR A 173 -11.13 9.51 0.58
C TYR A 173 -11.66 8.92 1.91
N PRO A 174 -12.40 7.80 1.88
CA PRO A 174 -12.63 6.98 3.06
C PRO A 174 -11.31 6.47 3.66
N GLY A 175 -11.28 6.21 4.97
CA GLY A 175 -10.03 5.98 5.72
C GLY A 175 -9.74 4.52 6.12
N ASN A 176 -10.53 3.57 5.65
CA ASN A 176 -10.31 2.14 5.91
C ASN A 176 -10.86 1.34 4.72
N PRO A 177 -10.01 0.76 3.85
CA PRO A 177 -10.49 0.03 2.67
C PRO A 177 -11.32 -1.21 3.03
N SER A 178 -11.02 -1.89 4.15
CA SER A 178 -11.70 -3.15 4.53
C SER A 178 -13.22 -3.05 4.75
N VAL A 179 -13.77 -1.83 4.87
CA VAL A 179 -15.22 -1.58 4.99
C VAL A 179 -15.84 -0.93 3.74
N GLU A 180 -15.03 -0.60 2.74
CA GLU A 180 -15.48 -0.07 1.45
C GLU A 180 -15.81 -1.20 0.47
N ALA A 181 -16.49 -0.87 -0.63
CA ALA A 181 -16.94 -1.87 -1.60
C ALA A 181 -15.76 -2.60 -2.27
N GLU A 182 -15.81 -3.93 -2.29
CA GLU A 182 -14.87 -4.77 -3.03
C GLU A 182 -14.91 -4.43 -4.53
N TYR A 183 -13.74 -4.29 -5.15
CA TYR A 183 -13.60 -4.05 -6.58
C TYR A 183 -13.74 -5.37 -7.35
N THR A 184 -14.73 -5.43 -8.25
CA THR A 184 -15.04 -6.61 -9.07
C THR A 184 -14.65 -6.44 -10.55
N GLY A 185 -13.85 -5.43 -10.88
CA GLY A 185 -13.34 -5.21 -12.24
C GLY A 185 -12.14 -6.10 -12.57
N ASP A 186 -11.78 -6.17 -13.86
CA ASP A 186 -10.67 -7.04 -14.32
C ASP A 186 -9.28 -6.40 -14.19
N GLY A 187 -9.19 -5.16 -13.72
CA GLY A 187 -7.94 -4.48 -13.39
C GLY A 187 -7.08 -4.06 -14.57
N LYS A 188 -7.53 -4.23 -15.83
CA LYS A 188 -6.67 -4.07 -17.02
C LYS A 188 -6.39 -2.63 -17.42
N GLN A 189 -7.28 -1.70 -17.08
CA GLN A 189 -7.14 -0.28 -17.39
C GLN A 189 -6.55 0.51 -16.20
N ASP A 190 -6.57 -0.07 -15.00
CA ASP A 190 -6.18 0.62 -13.77
C ASP A 190 -4.64 0.67 -13.65
N THR A 191 -4.12 1.84 -13.28
CA THR A 191 -2.67 2.06 -13.22
C THR A 191 -2.11 1.67 -11.86
N ASP A 192 -1.22 0.68 -11.81
CA ASP A 192 -0.46 0.33 -10.60
C ASP A 192 0.37 1.52 -10.10
N VAL A 193 0.24 1.86 -8.81
CA VAL A 193 1.17 2.76 -8.13
C VAL A 193 2.53 2.08 -8.01
N LYS A 194 3.60 2.78 -8.35
CA LYS A 194 4.98 2.30 -8.21
C LYS A 194 5.68 3.08 -7.10
N PHE A 195 6.02 2.38 -6.03
CA PHE A 195 6.64 2.95 -4.84
C PHE A 195 8.15 3.12 -4.97
N SER A 196 8.68 4.04 -4.17
CA SER A 196 10.11 4.30 -4.02
C SER A 196 10.84 3.11 -3.38
N PRO A 197 12.18 3.12 -3.39
CA PRO A 197 12.95 2.38 -2.38
C PRO A 197 12.52 2.78 -0.96
N GLN A 198 12.74 1.90 0.02
CA GLN A 198 12.44 2.18 1.42
C GLN A 198 13.37 3.26 2.01
N TYR A 199 12.80 4.18 2.78
CA TYR A 199 13.51 5.21 3.55
C TYR A 199 13.10 5.17 5.03
N SER A 200 13.79 5.94 5.87
CA SER A 200 13.35 6.32 7.23
C SER A 200 13.36 7.84 7.38
N PHE A 201 12.44 8.35 8.19
CA PHE A 201 12.46 9.72 8.73
C PHE A 201 13.01 9.76 10.17
#